data_AF-A0A5P9WAD1-F1
#
_entry.id   AF-A0A5P9WAD1-F1
#
_cell.length_a   1.000
_cell.length_b   1.000
_cell.length_c   1.000
_cell.angle_alpha   90.00
_cell.angle_beta   90.00
_cell.angle_gamma   90.00
#
_symmetry.space_group_name_H-M   'P 1'
#
loop_
_entity.id
_entity.type
_entity.pdbx_description
1 polymer ?
#
loop_
_entity_poly.entity_id
_entity_poly.type
_entity_poly.pdbx_seq_one_letter_code
_entity_poly.pdbx_strand_id
1 'polypeptide(L)'
;MPSNLPVVAVKRHCNPFKSDAPWGVTVRQKDVRQALIERRLVGTPDSDDHAGRIAFLVENPAKDPILIDVGCPSLGYWGPNWMVTDGNHRLAAAIFRGDSTIPALVDGELEHAFELFGVDCEEHYPAQATC
;
A
#
# COMPACT_ATOMS: atom_id res chain seq x y z
N MET A 1 -10.37 12.46 1.79
CA MET A 1 -10.91 11.25 1.10
C MET A 1 -9.72 10.47 0.55
N PRO A 2 -9.73 9.13 0.50
CA PRO A 2 -8.61 8.38 -0.06
C PRO A 2 -8.51 8.58 -1.58
N SER A 3 -7.29 8.72 -2.08
CA SER A 3 -6.98 8.79 -3.51
C SER A 3 -6.71 7.41 -4.07
N ASN A 4 -7.17 7.13 -5.29
CA ASN A 4 -6.88 5.87 -5.97
C ASN A 4 -5.53 5.98 -6.69
N LEU A 5 -4.48 5.48 -6.06
CA LEU A 5 -3.13 5.53 -6.63
C LEU A 5 -2.90 4.39 -7.61
N PRO A 6 -2.16 4.61 -8.72
CA PRO A 6 -1.77 3.53 -9.60
C PRO A 6 -0.88 2.53 -8.86
N VAL A 7 -1.27 1.25 -8.80
CA VAL A 7 -0.47 0.21 -8.13
C VAL A 7 0.94 0.13 -8.73
N VAL A 8 1.06 0.37 -10.03
CA VAL A 8 2.35 0.42 -10.73
C VAL A 8 3.25 1.54 -10.24
N ALA A 9 2.70 2.68 -9.83
CA ALA A 9 3.48 3.80 -9.29
C ALA A 9 3.93 3.47 -7.87
N VAL A 10 3.00 3.08 -6.98
CA VAL A 10 3.33 2.69 -5.60
C VAL A 10 4.37 1.56 -5.57
N LYS A 11 4.20 0.54 -6.41
CA LYS A 11 5.14 -0.60 -6.55
C LYS A 11 6.53 -0.19 -7.00
N ARG A 12 6.73 0.93 -7.70
CA ARG A 12 8.09 1.38 -8.08
C ARG A 12 8.93 1.76 -6.87
N HIS A 13 8.27 2.28 -5.82
CA HIS A 13 8.92 2.74 -4.59
C HIS A 13 8.84 1.70 -3.48
N CYS A 14 7.69 1.05 -3.33
CA CYS A 14 7.42 0.07 -2.27
C CYS A 14 6.91 -1.24 -2.87
N ASN A 15 7.81 -2.12 -3.32
CA ASN A 15 7.43 -3.47 -3.76
C ASN A 15 7.73 -4.50 -2.67
N PRO A 16 6.72 -4.99 -1.91
CA PRO A 16 6.94 -5.92 -0.81
C PRO A 16 7.53 -7.26 -1.24
N PHE A 17 7.46 -7.59 -2.54
CA PHE A 17 8.03 -8.83 -3.09
C PHE A 17 9.51 -8.71 -3.48
N LYS A 18 10.12 -7.54 -3.32
CA LYS A 18 11.52 -7.26 -3.69
C LYS A 18 12.36 -6.70 -2.54
N SER A 19 11.80 -6.60 -1.34
CA SER A 19 12.45 -6.05 -0.17
C SER A 19 11.96 -6.79 1.09
N ASP A 20 12.80 -6.83 2.11
CA ASP A 20 12.47 -7.24 3.47
C ASP A 20 11.98 -6.07 4.34
N ALA A 21 12.11 -4.83 3.87
CA ALA A 21 11.77 -3.61 4.62
C ALA A 21 10.40 -3.63 5.34
N PRO A 22 9.28 -4.06 4.73
CA PRO A 22 7.98 -3.97 5.40
C PRO A 22 7.81 -4.93 6.59
N TRP A 23 8.61 -6.01 6.67
CA TRP A 23 8.36 -7.11 7.60
C TRP A 23 9.62 -7.69 8.27
N GLY A 24 10.81 -7.20 7.92
CA GLY A 24 12.09 -7.82 8.31
C GLY A 24 12.37 -9.17 7.64
N VAL A 25 11.47 -9.65 6.78
CA VAL A 25 11.62 -10.90 6.03
C VAL A 25 11.17 -10.72 4.59
N THR A 26 11.85 -11.38 3.65
CA THR A 26 11.46 -11.36 2.24
C THR A 26 10.34 -12.36 1.96
N VAL A 27 9.21 -11.87 1.47
CA VAL A 27 8.12 -12.71 0.92
C VAL A 27 8.15 -12.59 -0.60
N ARG A 28 7.98 -13.69 -1.33
CA ARG A 28 7.94 -13.69 -2.80
C ARG A 28 6.54 -14.07 -3.29
N GLN A 29 6.22 -13.71 -4.53
CA GLN A 29 4.94 -14.11 -5.15
C GLN A 29 4.75 -15.63 -5.19
N LYS A 30 5.83 -16.42 -5.31
CA LYS A 30 5.74 -17.89 -5.27
C LYS A 30 5.24 -18.39 -3.91
N ASP A 31 5.57 -17.69 -2.82
CA ASP A 31 5.19 -18.08 -1.47
C ASP A 31 3.69 -17.82 -1.24
N VAL A 32 3.19 -16.69 -1.76
CA VAL A 32 1.74 -16.38 -1.80
C VAL A 32 0.99 -17.41 -2.64
N ARG A 33 1.53 -17.77 -3.82
CA ARG A 33 0.93 -18.78 -4.70
C ARG A 33 0.84 -20.14 -3.99
N GLN A 34 1.89 -20.52 -3.27
CA GLN A 34 1.91 -21.75 -2.48
C GLN A 34 0.87 -21.71 -1.34
N ALA A 35 0.77 -20.59 -0.62
CA ALA A 35 -0.22 -20.41 0.44
C ALA A 35 -1.68 -20.56 -0.08
N LEU A 36 -1.97 -20.04 -1.27
CA LEU A 36 -3.27 -20.20 -1.93
C LEU A 36 -3.57 -21.67 -2.29
N ILE A 37 -2.57 -22.40 -2.80
CA ILE A 37 -2.69 -23.84 -3.11
C ILE A 37 -2.96 -24.64 -1.84
N GLU A 38 -2.22 -24.34 -0.76
CA GLU A 38 -2.29 -25.05 0.52
C GLU A 38 -3.48 -24.62 1.39
N ARG A 39 -4.27 -23.61 0.97
CA ARG A 39 -5.34 -23.01 1.78
C ARG A 39 -4.86 -22.45 3.12
N ARG A 40 -3.61 -21.98 3.19
CA ARG A 40 -3.09 -21.21 4.33
C ARG A 40 -3.59 -19.78 4.25
N LEU A 41 -4.83 -19.55 4.70
CA LEU A 41 -5.50 -18.25 4.63
C LEU A 41 -5.58 -17.62 6.02
N VAL A 42 -4.67 -16.69 6.31
CA VAL A 42 -4.59 -16.05 7.63
C VAL A 42 -5.47 -14.80 7.69
N GLY A 43 -6.63 -14.95 8.32
CA GLY A 43 -7.67 -13.91 8.41
C GLY A 43 -7.39 -12.79 9.43
N THR A 44 -6.53 -13.05 10.42
CA THR A 44 -6.13 -12.05 11.42
C THR A 44 -4.92 -11.24 10.96
N PRO A 45 -4.85 -9.94 11.27
CA PRO A 45 -3.60 -9.18 11.14
C PRO A 45 -2.52 -9.73 12.09
N ASP A 46 -1.29 -9.25 11.93
CA ASP A 46 -0.14 -9.49 12.83
C ASP A 46 0.33 -10.94 12.98
N SER A 47 0.08 -11.76 11.97
CA SER A 47 0.69 -13.10 11.88
C SER A 47 2.07 -13.03 11.21
N ASP A 48 3.00 -13.83 11.74
CA ASP A 48 4.31 -14.12 11.13
C ASP A 48 4.18 -14.81 9.76
N ASP A 49 3.02 -15.40 9.45
CA ASP A 49 2.73 -15.98 8.13
C ASP A 49 2.23 -14.92 7.15
N HIS A 50 3.15 -14.06 6.72
CA HIS A 50 2.83 -12.99 5.76
C HIS A 50 2.32 -13.52 4.42
N ALA A 51 2.85 -14.65 3.93
CA ALA A 51 2.37 -15.25 2.70
C ALA A 51 0.90 -15.69 2.82
N GLY A 52 0.54 -16.31 3.94
CA GLY A 52 -0.84 -16.70 4.23
C GLY A 52 -1.77 -15.52 4.47
N ARG A 53 -1.26 -14.43 5.09
CA ARG A 53 -2.02 -13.18 5.22
C ARG A 53 -2.30 -12.53 3.87
N ILE A 54 -1.30 -12.48 3.00
CA ILE A 54 -1.48 -11.96 1.63
C ILE A 54 -2.44 -12.85 0.85
N ALA A 55 -2.32 -14.18 0.94
CA ALA A 55 -3.24 -15.12 0.31
C ALA A 55 -4.69 -14.91 0.76
N PHE A 56 -4.92 -14.72 2.06
CA PHE A 56 -6.24 -14.35 2.57
C PHE A 56 -6.77 -13.06 1.95
N LEU A 57 -5.96 -12.00 1.88
CA LEU A 57 -6.34 -10.71 1.30
C LEU A 57 -6.48 -10.73 -0.22
N VAL A 58 -5.86 -11.69 -0.91
CA VAL A 58 -6.09 -11.96 -2.34
C VAL A 58 -7.54 -12.42 -2.55
N GLU A 59 -8.01 -13.36 -1.73
CA GLU A 59 -9.39 -13.89 -1.80
C GLU A 59 -10.43 -12.96 -1.14
N ASN A 60 -10.01 -12.16 -0.15
CA ASN A 60 -10.86 -11.27 0.64
C ASN A 60 -10.30 -9.84 0.60
N PRO A 61 -10.48 -9.09 -0.50
CA PRO A 61 -9.95 -7.74 -0.61
C PRO A 61 -10.49 -6.83 0.49
N ALA A 62 -9.59 -6.26 1.29
CA ALA A 62 -9.93 -5.22 2.26
C ALA A 62 -10.30 -3.91 1.53
N LYS A 63 -11.24 -3.17 2.12
CA LYS A 63 -11.71 -1.87 1.57
C LYS A 63 -10.95 -0.69 2.17
N ASP A 64 -10.28 -0.89 3.29
CA ASP A 64 -9.53 0.15 3.99
C ASP A 64 -8.35 0.63 3.14
N PRO A 65 -8.12 1.96 3.04
CA PRO A 65 -7.00 2.51 2.29
C PRO A 65 -5.66 2.18 2.94
N ILE A 66 -4.61 2.06 2.15
CA ILE A 66 -3.22 2.04 2.68
C ILE A 66 -2.83 3.44 3.16
N LEU A 67 -1.84 3.53 4.05
CA LEU A 67 -1.28 4.80 4.50
C LEU A 67 0.10 4.98 3.89
N ILE A 68 0.36 6.17 3.36
CA ILE A 68 1.64 6.53 2.74
C ILE A 68 2.13 7.85 3.32
N ASP A 69 3.38 7.91 3.77
CA ASP A 69 4.10 9.15 4.09
C ASP A 69 5.13 9.41 2.98
N VAL A 70 4.89 10.44 2.16
CA VAL A 70 5.84 10.86 1.10
C VAL A 70 6.92 11.82 1.61
N GLY A 71 6.85 12.24 2.86
CA GLY A 71 7.70 13.28 3.40
C GLY A 71 7.28 14.69 3.00
N CYS A 72 8.04 15.67 3.49
CA CYS A 72 7.90 17.07 3.15
C CYS A 72 9.28 17.63 2.76
N PRO A 73 9.72 17.41 1.51
CA PRO A 73 11.03 17.84 1.03
C PRO A 73 11.31 19.32 1.21
N SER A 74 10.29 20.19 1.10
CA SER A 74 10.40 21.63 1.36
C SER A 74 10.85 21.97 2.78
N LEU A 75 10.62 21.06 3.75
CA LEU A 75 11.08 21.16 5.14
C LEU A 75 12.33 20.31 5.42
N GLY A 76 12.94 19.73 4.39
CA GLY A 76 14.13 18.88 4.51
C GLY A 76 13.85 17.45 5.00
N TYR A 77 12.59 17.04 5.08
CA TYR A 77 12.19 15.67 5.45
C TYR A 77 11.77 14.90 4.21
N TRP A 78 12.53 13.88 3.81
CA TRP A 78 12.26 13.09 2.59
C TRP A 78 11.38 11.86 2.82
N GLY A 79 10.71 11.77 3.98
CA GLY A 79 9.92 10.60 4.33
C GLY A 79 10.76 9.43 4.85
N PRO A 80 10.12 8.32 5.23
CA PRO A 80 10.80 7.08 5.58
C PRO A 80 11.35 6.38 4.32
N ASN A 81 12.39 5.57 4.48
CA ASN A 81 12.94 4.73 3.40
C ASN A 81 11.88 3.81 2.76
N TRP A 82 10.87 3.43 3.54
CA TRP A 82 9.71 2.69 3.10
C TRP A 82 8.44 3.50 3.38
N MET A 83 7.88 4.09 2.34
CA MET A 83 6.80 5.08 2.44
C MET A 83 5.42 4.51 2.79
N VAL A 84 5.18 3.21 2.62
CA VAL A 84 3.91 2.58 3.02
C VAL A 84 3.93 2.26 4.52
N THR A 85 3.34 3.14 5.31
CA THR A 85 3.36 3.10 6.78
C THR A 85 2.31 2.14 7.35
N ASP A 86 1.23 1.88 6.60
CA ASP A 86 0.23 0.85 6.91
C ASP A 86 -0.35 0.24 5.63
N GLY A 87 -0.75 -1.04 5.71
CA GLY A 87 -1.39 -1.74 4.61
C GLY A 87 -0.43 -2.48 3.68
N ASN A 88 0.77 -2.82 4.13
CA ASN A 88 1.77 -3.56 3.35
C ASN A 88 1.23 -4.88 2.77
N HIS A 89 0.46 -5.67 3.53
CA HIS A 89 -0.16 -6.89 2.99
C HIS A 89 -1.27 -6.59 1.98
N ARG A 90 -2.00 -5.48 2.13
CA ARG A 90 -3.03 -5.03 1.17
C ARG A 90 -2.39 -4.62 -0.16
N LEU A 91 -1.29 -3.86 -0.11
CA LEU A 91 -0.50 -3.53 -1.28
C LEU A 91 0.06 -4.78 -1.96
N ALA A 92 0.64 -5.71 -1.20
CA ALA A 92 1.15 -6.96 -1.75
C ALA A 92 0.04 -7.78 -2.43
N ALA A 93 -1.15 -7.87 -1.83
CA ALA A 93 -2.30 -8.55 -2.44
C ALA A 93 -2.77 -7.87 -3.73
N ALA A 94 -2.85 -6.53 -3.75
CA ALA A 94 -3.21 -5.78 -4.96
C ALA A 94 -2.19 -5.98 -6.10
N ILE A 95 -0.88 -5.94 -5.77
CA ILE A 95 0.19 -6.26 -6.73
C ILE A 95 0.07 -7.70 -7.24
N PHE A 96 -0.26 -8.65 -6.38
CA PHE A 96 -0.38 -10.06 -6.74
C PHE A 96 -1.58 -10.30 -7.67
N ARG A 97 -2.73 -9.67 -7.40
CA ARG A 97 -3.92 -9.73 -8.25
C ARG A 97 -3.75 -9.01 -9.59
N GLY A 98 -2.84 -8.04 -9.66
CA GLY A 98 -2.66 -7.20 -10.83
C GLY A 98 -3.66 -6.04 -10.88
N ASP A 99 -4.10 -5.56 -9.72
CA ASP A 99 -5.01 -4.41 -9.62
C ASP A 99 -4.37 -3.17 -10.28
N SER A 100 -5.18 -2.37 -10.98
CA SER A 100 -4.72 -1.13 -11.60
C SER A 100 -4.45 -0.03 -10.56
N THR A 101 -5.29 0.05 -9.54
CA THR A 101 -5.29 1.11 -8.53
C THR A 101 -5.50 0.54 -7.13
N ILE A 102 -5.03 1.27 -6.12
CA ILE A 102 -5.25 0.97 -4.70
C ILE A 102 -5.63 2.26 -3.96
N PRO A 103 -6.67 2.24 -3.10
CA PRO A 103 -7.01 3.42 -2.31
C PRO A 103 -5.91 3.68 -1.27
N ALA A 104 -5.48 4.94 -1.17
CA ALA A 104 -4.46 5.39 -0.23
C ALA A 104 -4.85 6.72 0.44
N LEU A 105 -4.46 6.88 1.70
CA LEU A 105 -4.34 8.18 2.36
C LEU A 105 -2.86 8.56 2.31
N VAL A 106 -2.59 9.75 1.78
CA VAL A 106 -1.24 10.23 1.50
C VAL A 106 -0.96 11.43 2.39
N ASP A 107 0.01 11.27 3.29
CA ASP A 107 0.53 12.32 4.15
C ASP A 107 1.82 12.88 3.56
N GLY A 108 2.10 14.15 3.85
CA GLY A 108 3.29 14.87 3.39
C GLY A 108 2.98 15.97 2.38
N GLU A 109 3.96 16.28 1.54
CA GLU A 109 3.89 17.34 0.55
C GLU A 109 3.19 16.85 -0.72
N LEU A 110 2.03 17.43 -1.02
CA LEU A 110 1.15 16.97 -2.10
C LEU A 110 1.76 17.12 -3.50
N GLU A 111 2.55 18.17 -3.73
CA GLU A 111 3.28 18.34 -4.99
C GLU A 111 4.28 17.20 -5.19
N HIS A 112 5.01 16.82 -4.13
CA HIS A 112 5.90 15.67 -4.17
C HIS A 112 5.14 14.35 -4.37
N ALA A 113 3.99 14.17 -3.73
CA ALA A 113 3.12 13.00 -3.97
C ALA A 113 2.68 12.92 -5.44
N PHE A 114 2.34 14.05 -6.06
CA PHE A 114 1.99 14.12 -7.47
C PHE A 114 3.16 13.72 -8.37
N GLU A 115 4.39 14.17 -8.08
CA GLU A 115 5.59 13.76 -8.83
C GLU A 115 5.84 12.25 -8.76
N LEU A 116 5.63 11.64 -7.58
CA LEU A 116 5.84 10.22 -7.35
C LEU A 116 4.77 9.35 -8.02
N PHE A 117 3.50 9.75 -7.91
CA PHE A 117 2.36 8.89 -8.27
C PHE A 117 1.64 9.30 -9.56
N GLY A 118 1.84 10.52 -10.04
CA GLY A 118 1.17 11.08 -11.22
C GLY A 118 -0.33 11.28 -11.01
N VAL A 119 -0.78 11.36 -9.75
CA VAL A 119 -2.19 11.55 -9.37
C VAL A 119 -2.27 12.64 -8.32
N ASP A 120 -3.25 13.51 -8.49
CA ASP A 120 -3.58 14.54 -7.51
C ASP A 120 -4.07 13.90 -6.21
N CYS A 121 -3.33 14.15 -5.12
CA CYS A 121 -3.58 13.59 -3.80
C CYS A 121 -4.23 14.60 -2.85
N GLU A 122 -4.75 15.71 -3.37
CA GLU A 122 -5.36 16.78 -2.56
C GLU A 122 -6.41 16.29 -1.57
N GLU A 123 -6.36 16.86 -0.36
CA GLU A 123 -7.45 16.75 0.59
C GLU A 123 -8.67 17.52 0.08
N HIS A 124 -9.62 16.82 -0.55
CA HIS A 124 -10.93 17.39 -0.80
C HIS A 124 -11.68 17.55 0.52
N TYR A 125 -11.63 18.75 1.11
CA TYR A 125 -12.61 19.18 2.09
C TYR A 125 -13.95 19.29 1.35
N PRO A 126 -15.04 18.65 1.84
CA PRO A 126 -16.36 18.97 1.31
C PRO A 126 -16.55 20.47 1.48
N ALA A 127 -16.88 21.17 0.39
CA ALA A 127 -17.24 22.56 0.45
C ALA A 127 -18.23 22.72 1.60
N GLN A 128 -17.90 23.57 2.58
CA GLN A 128 -18.83 23.91 3.64
C GLN A 128 -20.15 24.27 2.95
N ALA A 129 -21.21 23.50 3.22
CA ALA A 129 -22.53 23.84 2.77
C ALA A 129 -22.82 25.23 3.37
N THR A 130 -22.68 26.26 2.55
CA THR A 130 -23.14 27.60 2.87
C THR A 130 -24.63 27.49 3.11
N CYS A 131 -25.01 27.58 4.37
CA CYS A 131 -26.39 27.76 4.82
C CYS A 131 -26.94 29.12 4.39
#